data_AF-A0A6L8DW23-F1
#
_entry.id   AF-A0A6L8DW23-F1
#
_cell.length_a   1.000
_cell.length_b   1.000
_cell.length_c   1.000
_cell.angle_alpha   90.00
_cell.angle_beta   90.00
_cell.angle_gamma   90.00
#
_symmetry.space_group_name_H-M   'P 1'
#
loop_
_entity.id
_entity.type
_entity.pdbx_description
1 polymer ?
#
loop_
_entity_poly.entity_id
_entity_poly.type
_entity_poly.pdbx_seq_one_letter_code
_entity_poly.pdbx_strand_id
1 'polypeptide(L)'
;MAVGRRVRLLRHAGLARLAGSLLAGSLLTGIAPAEASQAAVAAAPTALVQAPRAVGAAPAAAAPDDHAALVQRYCVTCHNGRLRTAGLALDAVEVTAEHVAAHPELWERVVQKLRSRTMPPAGRPRPAGAAYSAFASWLETTLDTAALARPNPGRPLLHRMNRTEYRNAVRDLLGVDADVSALPADDSTYGFDNIADALGVSPLLIESTVTTARKVSRLAVGSPAIPAATVTHKTPEDLTQDYHLRDLPLGTRGGVRVSEHFPV
;
A
#
# COMPACT_ATOMS: atom_id res chain seq x y z
N MET A 1 23.79 -35.32 -16.47
CA MET A 1 23.35 -34.69 -15.21
C MET A 1 24.12 -33.38 -15.06
N ALA A 2 23.53 -32.24 -15.42
CA ALA A 2 24.23 -30.95 -15.42
C ALA A 2 23.96 -30.24 -14.09
N VAL A 3 24.99 -30.13 -13.24
CA VAL A 3 24.93 -29.38 -11.97
C VAL A 3 25.35 -27.94 -12.26
N GLY A 4 24.40 -27.01 -12.29
CA GLY A 4 24.69 -25.59 -12.36
C GLY A 4 25.24 -25.09 -11.01
N ARG A 5 26.56 -24.94 -10.89
CA ARG A 5 27.21 -24.36 -9.70
C ARG A 5 27.21 -22.83 -9.82
N ARG A 6 26.47 -22.12 -8.97
CA ARG A 6 26.77 -20.70 -8.67
C ARG A 6 27.46 -20.63 -7.32
N VAL A 7 28.79 -20.52 -7.34
CA VAL A 7 29.57 -20.10 -6.17
C VAL A 7 29.49 -18.59 -6.13
N ARG A 8 28.72 -18.02 -5.20
CA ARG A 8 28.73 -16.57 -4.96
C ARG A 8 29.91 -16.26 -4.05
N LEU A 9 31.10 -16.12 -4.63
CA LEU A 9 32.24 -15.53 -3.93
C LEU A 9 31.87 -14.08 -3.57
N LEU A 10 31.75 -13.78 -2.28
CA LEU A 10 31.65 -12.42 -1.76
C LEU A 10 32.96 -11.69 -2.06
N ARG A 11 33.06 -11.09 -3.26
CA ARG A 11 34.11 -10.13 -3.57
C ARG A 11 33.82 -8.84 -2.83
N HIS A 12 34.73 -8.45 -1.93
CA HIS A 12 34.75 -7.12 -1.34
C HIS A 12 34.82 -6.06 -2.45
N ALA A 13 33.76 -5.26 -2.57
CA ALA A 13 33.69 -4.19 -3.56
C ALA A 13 34.50 -2.98 -3.07
N GLY A 14 35.74 -2.89 -3.53
CA GLY A 14 36.51 -1.65 -3.54
C GLY A 14 36.05 -0.75 -4.69
N LEU A 15 36.00 0.56 -4.41
CA LEU A 15 35.66 1.64 -5.32
C LEU A 15 36.49 1.64 -6.61
N ALA A 16 35.84 1.86 -7.76
CA ALA A 16 36.41 2.64 -8.86
C ALA A 16 35.30 3.14 -9.81
N ARG A 17 35.20 4.46 -9.94
CA ARG A 17 34.47 5.16 -11.00
C ARG A 17 35.19 4.97 -12.34
N LEU A 18 34.45 4.95 -13.45
CA LEU A 18 34.86 5.55 -14.73
C LEU A 18 33.66 5.71 -15.67
N ALA A 19 33.72 6.82 -16.41
CA ALA A 19 32.69 7.37 -17.29
C ALA A 19 32.87 6.92 -18.77
N GLY A 20 31.84 7.18 -19.58
CA GLY A 20 31.85 7.10 -21.06
C GLY A 20 30.61 6.36 -21.57
N SER A 21 29.50 7.01 -21.90
CA SER A 21 29.16 7.80 -23.11
C SER A 21 29.12 7.01 -24.43
N LEU A 22 27.91 7.07 -25.03
CA LEU A 22 27.55 7.19 -26.45
C LEU A 22 27.12 5.95 -27.29
N LEU A 23 25.90 6.12 -27.81
CA LEU A 23 25.42 5.96 -29.20
C LEU A 23 24.63 4.72 -29.63
N ALA A 24 23.44 5.04 -30.17
CA ALA A 24 22.69 4.43 -31.28
C ALA A 24 22.21 2.98 -31.08
N GLY A 25 21.00 2.58 -31.47
CA GLY A 25 19.98 3.16 -32.34
C GLY A 25 19.24 1.99 -33.00
N SER A 26 18.06 2.31 -33.56
CA SER A 26 17.29 1.52 -34.53
C SER A 26 16.08 0.73 -34.01
N LEU A 27 14.93 1.27 -34.44
CA LEU A 27 13.63 0.64 -34.54
C LEU A 27 13.71 -0.65 -35.36
N LEU A 28 12.88 -1.63 -35.01
CA LEU A 28 12.32 -2.60 -35.95
C LEU A 28 10.89 -2.96 -35.52
N THR A 29 9.97 -2.47 -36.32
CA THR A 29 8.56 -2.86 -36.42
C THR A 29 8.46 -4.34 -36.85
N GLY A 30 7.62 -5.11 -36.16
CA GLY A 30 7.30 -6.49 -36.51
C GLY A 30 5.82 -6.75 -36.32
N ILE A 31 5.06 -6.55 -37.40
CA ILE A 31 3.66 -6.95 -37.57
C ILE A 31 3.65 -8.45 -37.87
N ALA A 32 2.82 -9.22 -37.17
CA ALA A 32 2.48 -10.59 -37.52
C ALA A 32 1.04 -10.91 -37.06
N PRO A 33 0.36 -11.86 -37.72
CA PRO A 33 -1.00 -11.65 -38.20
C PRO A 33 -2.11 -12.20 -37.31
N ALA A 34 -3.31 -11.69 -37.57
CA ALA A 34 -4.56 -12.19 -37.06
C ALA A 34 -4.87 -13.60 -37.61
N GLU A 35 -5.08 -14.56 -36.72
CA GLU A 35 -5.72 -15.83 -37.06
C GLU A 35 -7.24 -15.66 -37.00
N ALA A 36 -7.87 -16.03 -38.11
CA ALA A 36 -9.31 -16.11 -38.25
C ALA A 36 -9.83 -17.50 -37.84
N SER A 37 -11.12 -17.50 -37.48
CA SER A 37 -12.06 -18.61 -37.61
C SER A 37 -12.26 -19.52 -36.40
N GLN A 38 -13.39 -19.33 -35.71
CA GLN A 38 -14.59 -20.09 -36.05
C GLN A 38 -15.85 -19.41 -35.49
N ALA A 39 -16.77 -19.08 -36.40
CA ALA A 39 -18.09 -18.56 -36.10
C ALA A 39 -19.01 -19.73 -35.69
N ALA A 40 -19.46 -19.73 -34.43
CA ALA A 40 -20.60 -20.51 -34.00
C ALA A 40 -21.87 -19.71 -34.32
N VAL A 41 -22.69 -20.23 -35.23
CA VAL A 41 -23.99 -19.68 -35.58
C VAL A 41 -24.97 -20.04 -34.45
N ALA A 42 -25.19 -19.11 -33.52
CA ALA A 42 -26.25 -19.22 -32.52
C ALA A 42 -27.41 -18.32 -32.92
N ALA A 43 -28.59 -18.94 -33.08
CA ALA A 43 -29.84 -18.29 -33.43
C ALA A 43 -30.21 -17.19 -32.41
N ALA A 44 -30.47 -16.00 -32.93
CA ALA A 44 -30.91 -14.85 -32.15
C ALA A 44 -32.39 -14.98 -31.77
N PRO A 45 -32.78 -14.84 -30.49
CA PRO A 45 -34.12 -14.42 -30.14
C PRO A 45 -34.23 -12.91 -30.37
N THR A 46 -35.21 -12.51 -31.19
CA THR A 46 -35.60 -11.12 -31.40
C THR A 46 -36.08 -10.50 -30.09
N ALA A 47 -35.17 -9.85 -29.36
CA ALA A 47 -35.53 -8.98 -28.24
C ALA A 47 -35.88 -7.59 -28.78
N LEU A 48 -37.10 -7.15 -28.48
CA LEU A 48 -37.63 -5.83 -28.79
C LEU A 48 -36.66 -4.73 -28.33
N VAL A 49 -36.13 -3.96 -29.28
CA VAL A 49 -35.39 -2.72 -29.00
C VAL A 49 -36.38 -1.71 -28.42
N GLN A 50 -36.40 -1.59 -27.09
CA GLN A 50 -37.05 -0.47 -26.42
C GLN A 50 -36.17 0.77 -26.62
N ALA A 51 -36.73 1.78 -27.30
CA ALA A 51 -36.12 3.10 -27.42
C ALA A 51 -35.78 3.66 -26.02
N PRO A 52 -34.64 4.35 -25.85
CA PRO A 52 -34.30 4.96 -24.58
C PRO A 52 -35.35 6.03 -24.25
N ARG A 53 -36.12 5.79 -23.18
CA ARG A 53 -36.93 6.85 -22.58
C ARG A 53 -35.96 7.94 -22.13
N ALA A 54 -36.11 9.13 -22.71
CA ALA A 54 -35.49 10.34 -22.20
C ALA A 54 -35.89 10.48 -20.73
N VAL A 55 -34.94 10.19 -19.84
CA VAL A 55 -35.04 10.58 -18.44
C VAL A 55 -35.03 12.10 -18.48
N GLY A 56 -36.18 12.70 -18.16
CA GLY A 56 -36.27 14.14 -18.00
C GLY A 56 -35.15 14.58 -17.08
N ALA A 57 -34.27 15.44 -17.58
CA ALA A 57 -33.28 16.12 -16.78
C ALA A 57 -34.03 16.76 -15.61
N ALA A 58 -33.77 16.26 -14.40
CA ALA A 58 -34.13 16.98 -13.19
C ALA A 58 -33.57 18.41 -13.34
N PRO A 59 -34.31 19.46 -12.95
CA PRO A 59 -33.81 20.81 -13.09
C PRO A 59 -32.54 20.93 -12.25
N ALA A 60 -31.39 20.93 -12.92
CA ALA A 60 -30.13 21.38 -12.37
C ALA A 60 -30.22 22.90 -12.26
N ALA A 61 -30.74 23.36 -11.12
CA ALA A 61 -30.64 24.74 -10.69
C ALA A 61 -30.68 24.78 -9.17
N ALA A 62 -29.67 24.19 -8.53
CA ALA A 62 -29.30 24.67 -7.20
C ALA A 62 -28.74 26.09 -7.41
N ALA A 63 -29.39 27.07 -6.78
CA ALA A 63 -28.86 28.43 -6.68
C ALA A 63 -27.40 28.37 -6.20
N PRO A 64 -26.55 29.36 -6.51
CA PRO A 64 -25.20 29.39 -5.96
C PRO A 64 -25.32 29.30 -4.44
N ASP A 65 -24.87 28.17 -3.88
CA ASP A 65 -24.90 27.91 -2.45
C ASP A 65 -23.91 28.89 -1.83
N ASP A 66 -24.41 30.04 -1.41
CA ASP A 66 -23.62 31.01 -0.65
C ASP A 66 -23.36 30.44 0.75
N HIS A 67 -22.40 29.53 0.82
CA HIS A 67 -21.92 28.89 2.03
C HIS A 67 -21.44 29.94 3.05
N ALA A 68 -20.87 31.05 2.57
CA ALA A 68 -20.48 32.18 3.41
C ALA A 68 -21.71 32.83 4.05
N ALA A 69 -22.79 33.09 3.31
CA ALA A 69 -24.03 33.62 3.89
C ALA A 69 -24.66 32.67 4.92
N LEU A 70 -24.58 31.35 4.70
CA LEU A 70 -25.05 30.37 5.67
C LEU A 70 -24.24 30.44 6.97
N VAL A 71 -22.91 30.44 6.87
CA VAL A 71 -22.01 30.57 8.03
C VAL A 71 -22.25 31.88 8.77
N GLN A 72 -22.39 32.99 8.04
CA GLN A 72 -22.66 34.30 8.64
C GLN A 72 -24.00 34.34 9.38
N ARG A 73 -25.06 33.75 8.81
CA ARG A 73 -26.39 33.76 9.41
C ARG A 73 -26.51 32.84 10.63
N TYR A 74 -25.90 31.66 10.59
CA TYR A 74 -26.19 30.59 11.55
C TYR A 74 -25.04 30.23 12.49
N CYS A 75 -23.80 30.58 12.16
CA CYS A 75 -22.62 30.19 12.94
C CYS A 75 -21.97 31.40 13.64
N VAL A 76 -21.82 32.51 12.92
CA VAL A 76 -21.05 33.69 13.38
C VAL A 76 -21.69 34.38 14.58
N THR A 77 -22.98 34.19 14.85
CA THR A 77 -23.61 34.73 16.07
C THR A 77 -22.94 34.26 17.36
N CYS A 78 -22.36 33.05 17.36
CA CYS A 78 -21.72 32.44 18.53
C CYS A 78 -20.22 32.18 18.32
N HIS A 79 -19.82 31.87 17.08
CA HIS A 79 -18.45 31.55 16.70
C HIS A 79 -17.81 32.75 16.01
N ASN A 80 -17.53 33.80 16.78
CA ASN A 80 -16.90 35.03 16.32
C ASN A 80 -15.73 35.44 17.24
N GLY A 81 -14.96 36.43 16.83
CA GLY A 81 -13.79 36.93 17.56
C GLY A 81 -14.08 37.44 18.97
N ARG A 82 -15.34 37.81 19.27
CA ARG A 82 -15.76 38.31 20.59
C ARG A 82 -16.19 37.19 21.54
N LEU A 83 -17.12 36.32 21.12
CA LEU A 83 -17.66 35.24 21.96
C LEU A 83 -16.76 34.00 21.99
N ARG A 84 -16.11 33.68 20.86
CA ARG A 84 -15.20 32.53 20.69
C ARG A 84 -15.74 31.24 21.32
N THR A 85 -17.02 30.95 21.09
CA THR A 85 -17.65 29.74 21.64
C THR A 85 -16.87 28.51 21.18
N ALA A 86 -16.44 27.66 22.11
CA ALA A 86 -15.56 26.52 21.86
C ALA A 86 -14.21 26.89 21.19
N GLY A 87 -13.73 28.11 21.39
CA GLY A 87 -12.47 28.60 20.82
C GLY A 87 -12.52 28.88 19.32
N LEU A 88 -13.71 28.90 18.70
CA LEU A 88 -13.89 29.05 17.26
C LEU A 88 -14.36 30.46 16.89
N ALA A 89 -13.72 31.06 15.89
CA ALA A 89 -14.09 32.33 15.27
C ALA A 89 -14.17 32.16 13.75
N LEU A 90 -15.34 32.46 13.16
CA LEU A 90 -15.66 32.29 11.74
C LEU A 90 -16.01 33.64 11.07
N ASP A 91 -15.98 34.74 11.82
CA ASP A 91 -16.36 36.08 11.38
C ASP A 91 -15.36 36.73 10.43
N ALA A 92 -14.08 36.36 10.53
CA ALA A 92 -13.00 36.84 9.65
C ALA A 92 -12.54 35.80 8.62
N VAL A 93 -13.31 34.72 8.44
CA VAL A 93 -12.94 33.59 7.59
C VAL A 93 -13.74 33.62 6.29
N GLU A 94 -13.06 33.56 5.16
CA GLU A 94 -13.69 33.31 3.87
C GLU A 94 -13.97 31.81 3.73
N VAL A 95 -15.25 31.46 3.51
CA VAL A 95 -15.69 30.06 3.40
C VAL A 95 -15.57 29.62 1.94
N THR A 96 -14.32 29.45 1.48
CA THR A 96 -13.99 28.95 0.14
C THR A 96 -13.50 27.51 0.19
N ALA A 97 -13.46 26.83 -0.96
CA ALA A 97 -12.95 25.47 -1.04
C ALA A 97 -11.47 25.39 -0.64
N GLU A 98 -10.68 26.41 -1.01
CA GLU A 98 -9.27 26.54 -0.67
C GLU A 98 -9.07 26.69 0.85
N HIS A 99 -9.89 27.53 1.50
CA HIS A 99 -9.82 27.70 2.95
C HIS A 99 -10.24 26.43 3.68
N VAL A 100 -11.28 25.73 3.20
CA VAL A 100 -11.70 24.45 3.78
C VAL A 100 -10.58 23.41 3.68
N ALA A 101 -9.95 23.30 2.50
CA ALA A 101 -8.83 22.39 2.26
C ALA A 101 -7.56 22.73 3.06
N ALA A 102 -7.37 24.00 3.42
CA ALA A 102 -6.22 24.45 4.22
C ALA A 102 -6.39 24.19 5.73
N HIS A 103 -7.62 23.98 6.21
CA HIS A 103 -7.94 23.81 7.64
C HIS A 103 -8.80 22.57 7.92
N PRO A 104 -8.40 21.37 7.47
CA PRO A 104 -9.24 20.18 7.50
C PRO A 104 -9.74 19.81 8.91
N GLU A 105 -8.89 19.91 9.94
CA GLU A 105 -9.25 19.53 11.32
C GLU A 105 -10.33 20.43 11.93
N LEU A 106 -10.41 21.69 11.48
CA LEU A 106 -11.48 22.61 11.87
C LEU A 106 -12.78 22.20 11.18
N TRP A 107 -12.74 22.02 9.87
CA TRP A 107 -13.94 21.78 9.07
C TRP A 107 -14.50 20.36 9.26
N GLU A 108 -13.68 19.35 9.54
CA GLU A 108 -14.14 18.01 9.96
C GLU A 108 -14.95 18.08 11.26
N ARG A 109 -14.52 18.90 12.23
CA ARG A 109 -15.30 19.14 13.46
C ARG A 109 -16.62 19.84 13.15
N VAL A 110 -16.62 20.80 12.23
CA VAL A 110 -17.86 21.47 11.76
C VAL A 110 -18.79 20.44 11.11
N VAL A 111 -18.29 19.61 10.19
CA VAL A 111 -19.03 18.51 9.57
C VAL A 111 -19.63 17.59 10.62
N GLN A 112 -18.86 17.18 11.64
CA GLN A 112 -19.36 16.34 12.72
C GLN A 112 -20.52 17.00 13.49
N LYS A 113 -20.43 18.31 13.79
CA LYS A 113 -21.51 19.07 14.43
C LYS A 113 -22.73 19.22 13.53
N LEU A 114 -22.51 19.37 12.22
CA LEU A 114 -23.58 19.41 11.24
C LEU A 114 -24.27 18.06 11.14
N ARG A 115 -23.56 16.96 10.85
CA ARG A 115 -24.13 15.62 10.72
C ARG A 115 -24.85 15.13 11.99
N SER A 116 -24.32 15.46 13.17
CA SER A 116 -25.00 15.16 14.45
C SER A 116 -26.18 16.08 14.79
N ARG A 117 -26.45 17.11 13.97
CA ARG A 117 -27.49 18.12 14.21
C ARG A 117 -27.37 18.89 15.52
N THR A 118 -26.19 18.87 16.15
CA THR A 118 -25.93 19.58 17.41
C THR A 118 -25.71 21.08 17.22
N MET A 119 -25.39 21.52 16.00
CA MET A 119 -25.28 22.94 15.63
C MET A 119 -26.23 23.33 14.50
N PRO A 120 -26.84 24.52 14.51
CA PRO A 120 -26.94 25.47 15.63
C PRO A 120 -27.68 24.85 16.85
N PRO A 121 -27.41 25.27 18.10
CA PRO A 121 -28.01 24.63 19.28
C PRO A 121 -29.54 24.80 19.32
N ALA A 122 -30.21 23.97 20.13
CA ALA A 122 -31.66 24.06 20.31
C ALA A 122 -32.09 25.48 20.70
N GLY A 123 -33.21 25.94 20.15
CA GLY A 123 -33.72 27.31 20.36
C GLY A 123 -33.08 28.38 19.47
N ARG A 124 -32.11 28.05 18.62
CA ARG A 124 -31.57 28.96 17.60
C ARG A 124 -32.21 28.72 16.23
N PRO A 125 -32.28 29.75 15.36
CA PRO A 125 -32.65 29.56 13.96
C PRO A 125 -31.77 28.51 13.30
N ARG A 126 -32.36 27.64 12.49
CA ARG A 126 -31.65 26.60 11.74
C ARG A 126 -31.91 26.74 10.25
N PRO A 127 -30.95 26.37 9.38
CA PRO A 127 -31.21 26.24 7.96
C PRO A 127 -32.31 25.21 7.70
N ALA A 128 -32.98 25.32 6.55
CA ALA A 128 -33.84 24.25 6.05
C ALA A 128 -33.05 22.95 5.89
N GLY A 129 -33.70 21.80 6.07
CA GLY A 129 -33.03 20.49 6.05
C GLY A 129 -32.23 20.23 4.77
N ALA A 130 -32.71 20.70 3.62
CA ALA A 130 -31.99 20.57 2.34
C ALA A 130 -30.70 21.41 2.32
N ALA A 131 -30.76 22.70 2.65
CA ALA A 131 -29.59 23.58 2.72
C ALA A 131 -28.56 23.09 3.75
N TYR A 132 -29.06 22.56 4.87
CA TYR A 132 -28.24 21.97 5.91
C TYR A 132 -27.43 20.76 5.42
N SER A 133 -28.10 19.82 4.74
CA SER A 133 -27.46 18.63 4.17
C SER A 133 -26.56 18.97 2.98
N ALA A 134 -26.94 19.94 2.15
CA ALA A 134 -26.13 20.42 1.03
C ALA A 134 -24.79 20.98 1.51
N PHE A 135 -24.82 21.87 2.52
CA PHE A 135 -23.60 22.45 3.09
C PHE A 135 -22.68 21.40 3.73
N ALA A 136 -23.23 20.45 4.50
CA ALA A 136 -22.43 19.37 5.07
C ALA A 136 -21.79 18.49 3.98
N SER A 137 -22.53 18.20 2.91
CA SER A 137 -22.01 17.37 1.80
C SER A 137 -20.96 18.11 0.97
N TRP A 138 -21.10 19.41 0.79
CA TRP A 138 -20.08 20.24 0.15
C TRP A 138 -18.77 20.26 0.96
N LEU A 139 -18.85 20.44 2.28
CA LEU A 139 -17.67 20.39 3.15
C LEU A 139 -16.96 19.04 3.06
N GLU A 140 -17.71 17.94 3.18
CA GLU A 140 -17.17 16.57 3.06
C GLU A 140 -16.50 16.35 1.71
N THR A 141 -17.18 16.66 0.61
CA THR A 141 -16.63 16.49 -0.75
C THR A 141 -15.34 17.32 -0.95
N THR A 142 -15.31 18.54 -0.40
CA THR A 142 -14.14 19.42 -0.48
C THR A 142 -12.97 18.84 0.31
N LEU A 143 -13.23 18.36 1.53
CA LEU A 143 -12.22 17.72 2.39
C LEU A 143 -11.68 16.43 1.77
N ASP A 144 -12.57 15.57 1.27
CA ASP A 144 -12.22 14.31 0.62
C ASP A 144 -11.37 14.57 -0.63
N THR A 145 -11.75 15.55 -1.44
CA THR A 145 -10.98 15.95 -2.64
C THR A 145 -9.58 16.45 -2.26
N ALA A 146 -9.48 17.27 -1.21
CA ALA A 146 -8.21 17.77 -0.71
C ALA A 146 -7.31 16.63 -0.17
N ALA A 147 -7.90 15.67 0.55
CA ALA A 147 -7.20 14.51 1.10
C ALA A 147 -6.69 13.57 -0.01
N LEU A 148 -7.48 13.36 -1.08
CA LEU A 148 -7.05 12.58 -2.24
C LEU A 148 -5.93 13.27 -3.03
N ALA A 149 -5.95 14.59 -3.14
CA ALA A 149 -4.92 15.35 -3.84
C ALA A 149 -3.57 15.33 -3.11
N ARG A 150 -3.59 15.28 -1.78
CA ARG A 150 -2.39 15.19 -0.93
C ARG A 150 -2.61 14.19 0.20
N PRO A 151 -2.53 12.87 -0.08
CA PRO A 151 -2.72 11.85 0.94
C PRO A 151 -1.71 12.01 2.07
N ASN A 152 -2.20 12.14 3.29
CA ASN A 152 -1.38 12.18 4.49
C ASN A 152 -1.72 10.98 5.38
N PRO A 153 -0.99 9.85 5.25
CA PRO A 153 -1.21 8.67 6.09
C PRO A 153 -0.78 8.87 7.55
N GLY A 154 -0.36 10.08 7.94
CA GLY A 154 0.19 10.38 9.24
C GLY A 154 1.68 10.06 9.34
N ARG A 155 2.18 10.01 10.57
CA ARG A 155 3.58 9.65 10.85
C ARG A 155 3.69 8.15 11.05
N PRO A 156 4.63 7.45 10.38
CA PRO A 156 4.87 6.05 10.68
C PRO A 156 5.35 5.94 12.13
N LEU A 157 4.73 5.04 12.89
CA LEU A 157 5.21 4.67 14.21
C LEU A 157 6.41 3.74 14.04
N LEU A 158 7.40 3.86 14.91
CA LEU A 158 8.53 2.93 14.94
C LEU A 158 8.01 1.57 15.38
N HIS A 159 8.23 0.56 14.55
CA HIS A 159 7.94 -0.83 14.88
C HIS A 159 9.21 -1.68 14.87
N ARG A 160 9.19 -2.75 15.67
CA ARG A 160 10.18 -3.81 15.53
C ARG A 160 9.95 -4.57 14.22
N MET A 161 11.00 -5.13 13.65
CA MET A 161 10.84 -6.05 12.52
C MET A 161 10.00 -7.26 12.94
N ASN A 162 9.05 -7.65 12.08
CA ASN A 162 8.38 -8.93 12.22
C ASN A 162 9.31 -10.08 11.77
N ARG A 163 8.91 -11.34 11.98
CA ARG A 163 9.73 -12.52 11.68
C ARG A 163 10.10 -12.62 10.20
N THR A 164 9.19 -12.24 9.31
CA THR A 164 9.41 -12.25 7.86
C THR A 164 10.41 -11.16 7.45
N GLU A 165 10.23 -9.94 7.97
CA GLU A 165 11.13 -8.81 7.77
C GLU A 165 12.52 -9.11 8.31
N TYR A 166 12.63 -9.71 9.49
CA TYR A 166 13.92 -10.13 10.06
C TYR A 166 14.64 -11.14 9.15
N ARG A 167 13.94 -12.17 8.65
CA ARG A 167 14.53 -13.13 7.70
C ARG A 167 15.01 -12.44 6.43
N ASN A 168 14.19 -11.56 5.86
CA ASN A 168 14.52 -10.83 4.65
C ASN A 168 15.74 -9.92 4.87
N ALA A 169 15.78 -9.19 5.98
CA ALA A 169 16.91 -8.34 6.34
C ALA A 169 18.21 -9.15 6.51
N VAL A 170 18.16 -10.30 7.19
CA VAL A 170 19.32 -11.20 7.34
C VAL A 170 19.82 -11.68 5.96
N ARG A 171 18.91 -12.12 5.10
CA ARG A 171 19.24 -12.54 3.74
C ARG A 171 19.85 -11.41 2.91
N ASP A 172 19.29 -10.23 2.98
CA ASP A 172 19.69 -9.11 2.12
C ASP A 172 21.01 -8.47 2.58
N LEU A 173 21.25 -8.42 3.90
CA LEU A 173 22.48 -7.88 4.49
C LEU A 173 23.64 -8.88 4.52
N LEU A 174 23.36 -10.14 4.87
CA LEU A 174 24.39 -11.16 5.11
C LEU A 174 24.48 -12.21 3.99
N GLY A 175 23.50 -12.25 3.08
CA GLY A 175 23.44 -13.27 2.04
C GLY A 175 23.06 -14.66 2.55
N VAL A 176 22.60 -14.79 3.80
CA VAL A 176 22.29 -16.07 4.46
C VAL A 176 20.77 -16.26 4.51
N ASP A 177 20.28 -17.39 4.01
CA ASP A 177 18.90 -17.81 4.24
C ASP A 177 18.80 -18.53 5.59
N ALA A 178 18.50 -17.75 6.63
CA ALA A 178 18.47 -18.25 8.00
C ALA A 178 17.08 -18.79 8.39
N ASP A 179 17.07 -19.95 9.03
CA ASP A 179 15.90 -20.42 9.74
C ASP A 179 15.66 -19.59 11.01
N VAL A 180 14.58 -18.79 10.96
CA VAL A 180 14.11 -17.90 12.03
C VAL A 180 12.85 -18.41 12.71
N SER A 181 12.50 -19.69 12.54
CA SER A 181 11.29 -20.30 13.15
C SER A 181 11.29 -20.26 14.68
N ALA A 182 12.47 -20.11 15.30
CA ALA A 182 12.62 -19.92 16.74
C ALA A 182 12.13 -18.55 17.26
N LEU A 183 11.92 -17.57 16.37
CA LEU A 183 11.24 -16.34 16.72
C LEU A 183 9.73 -16.63 16.89
N PRO A 184 9.10 -16.13 17.98
CA PRO A 184 7.65 -16.19 18.13
C PRO A 184 6.92 -15.70 16.88
N ALA A 185 5.75 -16.26 16.60
CA ALA A 185 4.89 -15.72 15.56
C ALA A 185 4.42 -14.32 15.94
N ASP A 186 4.29 -13.44 14.95
CA ASP A 186 3.75 -12.10 15.13
C ASP A 186 2.22 -12.13 15.03
N ASP A 187 1.56 -11.31 15.84
CA ASP A 187 0.12 -11.15 15.77
C ASP A 187 -0.28 -10.42 14.48
N SER A 188 -1.36 -10.88 13.85
CA SER A 188 -1.93 -10.24 12.67
C SER A 188 -3.12 -9.37 13.05
N THR A 189 -3.06 -8.10 12.69
CA THR A 189 -4.14 -7.13 12.91
C THR A 189 -4.59 -6.58 11.56
N TYR A 190 -5.90 -6.50 11.32
CA TYR A 190 -6.47 -6.12 10.01
C TYR A 190 -5.95 -6.95 8.81
N GLY A 191 -5.45 -8.17 9.06
CA GLY A 191 -4.86 -9.04 8.04
C GLY A 191 -3.38 -8.77 7.75
N PHE A 192 -2.72 -7.90 8.51
CA PHE A 192 -1.31 -7.55 8.36
C PHE A 192 -0.52 -7.86 9.65
N ASP A 193 0.69 -8.38 9.49
CA ASP A 193 1.62 -8.75 10.57
C ASP A 193 2.74 -7.72 10.77
N ASN A 194 2.63 -6.55 10.15
CA ASN A 194 3.60 -5.45 10.21
C ASN A 194 3.00 -4.15 10.78
N ILE A 195 1.88 -4.26 11.49
CA ILE A 195 1.23 -3.09 12.11
C ILE A 195 1.97 -2.69 13.37
N ALA A 196 2.48 -1.46 13.38
CA ALA A 196 3.33 -0.96 14.45
C ALA A 196 2.71 -1.07 15.85
N ASP A 197 1.44 -0.70 15.99
CA ASP A 197 0.73 -0.73 17.28
C ASP A 197 0.44 -2.15 17.78
N ALA A 198 0.48 -3.15 16.90
CA ALA A 198 0.28 -4.56 17.26
C ALA A 198 1.61 -5.27 17.59
N LEU A 199 2.74 -4.76 17.10
CA LEU A 199 4.05 -5.38 17.26
C LEU A 199 4.70 -5.02 18.61
N GLY A 200 4.19 -5.61 19.68
CA GLY A 200 4.79 -5.53 21.01
C GLY A 200 6.11 -6.30 21.15
N VAL A 201 6.95 -5.89 22.09
CA VAL A 201 8.19 -6.59 22.47
C VAL A 201 7.94 -7.37 23.76
N SER A 202 8.09 -8.69 23.71
CA SER A 202 8.04 -9.56 24.90
C SER A 202 9.44 -9.99 25.34
N PRO A 203 9.66 -10.35 26.62
CA PRO A 203 10.94 -10.90 27.07
C PRO A 203 11.39 -12.11 26.25
N LEU A 204 10.47 -13.02 25.95
CA LEU A 204 10.72 -14.20 25.11
C LEU A 204 11.22 -13.81 23.71
N LEU A 205 10.63 -12.78 23.10
CA LEU A 205 11.07 -12.31 21.79
C LEU A 205 12.52 -11.81 21.83
N ILE A 206 12.91 -11.07 22.87
CA ILE A 206 14.29 -10.58 23.02
C ILE A 206 15.26 -11.75 23.15
N GLU A 207 14.94 -12.73 24.00
CA GLU A 207 15.77 -13.92 24.22
C GLU A 207 15.93 -14.76 22.94
N SER A 208 14.81 -15.01 22.23
CA SER A 208 14.81 -15.70 20.94
C SER A 208 15.56 -14.91 19.87
N THR A 209 15.49 -13.58 19.88
CA THR A 209 16.23 -12.73 18.93
C THR A 209 17.73 -12.83 19.15
N VAL A 210 18.21 -12.78 20.40
CA VAL A 210 19.65 -12.94 20.70
C VAL A 210 20.14 -14.34 20.33
N THR A 211 19.34 -15.36 20.61
CA THR A 211 19.66 -16.75 20.26
C THR A 211 19.73 -16.95 18.74
N THR A 212 18.74 -16.42 18.02
CA THR A 212 18.66 -16.46 16.56
C THR A 212 19.81 -15.67 15.94
N ALA A 213 20.09 -14.47 16.44
CA ALA A 213 21.20 -13.64 15.98
C ALA A 213 22.54 -14.36 16.13
N ARG A 214 22.77 -15.08 17.24
CA ARG A 214 23.99 -15.89 17.43
C ARG A 214 24.11 -17.01 16.37
N LYS A 215 23.01 -17.68 16.04
CA LYS A 215 22.97 -18.71 14.99
C LYS A 215 23.27 -18.10 13.61
N VAL A 216 22.61 -16.98 13.29
CA VAL A 216 22.82 -16.22 12.06
C VAL A 216 24.27 -15.76 11.93
N SER A 217 24.86 -15.18 12.98
CA SER A 217 26.25 -14.71 12.94
C SER A 217 27.24 -15.85 12.68
N ARG A 218 27.03 -17.04 13.25
CA ARG A 218 27.88 -18.21 12.96
C ARG A 218 27.75 -18.67 11.51
N LEU A 219 26.55 -18.65 10.95
CA LEU A 219 26.32 -18.99 9.54
C LEU A 219 26.93 -17.96 8.59
N ALA A 220 26.88 -16.68 8.95
CA ALA A 220 27.41 -15.59 8.13
C ALA A 220 28.93 -15.48 8.16
N VAL A 221 29.55 -15.65 9.34
CA VAL A 221 31.02 -15.60 9.50
C VAL A 221 31.67 -16.87 8.96
N GLY A 222 31.03 -18.03 9.14
CA GLY A 222 31.65 -19.32 8.89
C GLY A 222 32.67 -19.71 9.96
N SER A 223 33.24 -20.90 9.84
CA SER A 223 34.39 -21.34 10.63
C SER A 223 35.30 -22.24 9.79
N PRO A 224 36.61 -21.94 9.71
CA PRO A 224 37.57 -22.76 8.98
C PRO A 224 37.81 -24.12 9.65
N ALA A 225 37.31 -24.32 10.88
CA ALA A 225 37.36 -25.59 11.60
C ALA A 225 36.19 -26.52 11.24
N ILE A 226 35.27 -26.10 10.37
CA ILE A 226 34.13 -26.95 9.96
C ILE A 226 34.67 -28.12 9.13
N PRO A 227 34.42 -29.37 9.55
CA PRO A 227 34.85 -30.53 8.78
C PRO A 227 34.07 -30.60 7.47
N ALA A 228 34.69 -31.20 6.45
CA ALA A 228 34.01 -31.46 5.19
C ALA A 228 32.73 -32.29 5.45
N ALA A 229 31.58 -31.75 5.06
CA ALA A 229 30.29 -32.42 5.17
C ALA A 229 29.80 -32.81 3.77
N THR A 230 29.14 -33.96 3.68
CA THR A 230 28.41 -34.37 2.47
C THR A 230 26.92 -34.17 2.72
N VAL A 231 26.28 -33.33 1.92
CA VAL A 231 24.83 -33.15 1.91
C VAL A 231 24.28 -33.87 0.69
N THR A 232 23.31 -34.76 0.90
CA THR A 232 22.65 -35.49 -0.19
C THR A 232 21.27 -34.89 -0.43
N HIS A 233 21.07 -34.30 -1.61
CA HIS A 233 19.76 -33.78 -2.01
C HIS A 233 19.03 -34.84 -2.82
N LYS A 234 17.91 -35.32 -2.28
CA LYS A 234 17.02 -36.23 -3.00
C LYS A 234 16.11 -35.42 -3.91
N THR A 235 15.97 -35.88 -5.14
CA THR A 235 14.96 -35.36 -6.06
C THR A 235 13.63 -36.01 -5.70
N PRO A 236 12.51 -35.26 -5.61
CA PRO A 236 11.19 -35.88 -5.43
C PRO A 236 10.91 -36.90 -6.52
N GLU A 237 10.34 -38.05 -6.15
CA GLU A 237 10.10 -39.16 -7.09
C GLU A 237 9.05 -38.81 -8.16
N ASP A 238 8.18 -37.85 -7.85
CA ASP A 238 7.14 -37.30 -8.71
C ASP A 238 7.60 -36.11 -9.58
N LEU A 239 8.86 -35.65 -9.43
CA LEU A 239 9.38 -34.56 -10.24
C LEU A 239 9.68 -35.06 -11.67
N THR A 240 8.74 -34.80 -12.58
CA THR A 240 8.94 -35.09 -14.01
C THR A 240 10.18 -34.39 -14.56
N GLN A 241 10.92 -35.13 -15.41
CA GLN A 241 12.20 -34.72 -15.99
C GLN A 241 12.08 -34.39 -17.48
N ASP A 242 10.85 -34.28 -17.99
CA ASP A 242 10.59 -34.20 -19.45
C ASP A 242 10.55 -32.77 -19.98
N TYR A 243 10.44 -31.77 -19.09
CA TYR A 243 10.44 -30.36 -19.45
C TYR A 243 11.61 -29.58 -18.82
N HIS A 244 11.86 -28.39 -19.36
CA HIS A 244 12.86 -27.47 -18.81
C HIS A 244 12.35 -26.84 -17.51
N LEU A 245 13.11 -26.97 -16.43
CA LEU A 245 12.81 -26.30 -15.17
C LEU A 245 13.28 -24.84 -15.22
N ARG A 246 12.41 -23.92 -14.77
CA ARG A 246 12.75 -22.50 -14.65
C ARG A 246 14.04 -22.34 -13.84
N ASP A 247 14.92 -21.47 -14.34
CA ASP A 247 16.24 -21.16 -13.78
C ASP A 247 17.34 -22.24 -13.92
N LEU A 248 17.11 -23.32 -14.67
CA LEU A 248 18.18 -24.20 -15.16
C LEU A 248 18.75 -23.70 -16.51
N PRO A 249 19.99 -24.07 -16.87
CA PRO A 249 20.58 -23.69 -18.16
C PRO A 249 19.67 -24.03 -19.35
N LEU A 250 19.65 -23.16 -20.35
CA LEU A 250 18.89 -23.40 -21.58
C LEU A 250 19.37 -24.70 -22.24
N GLY A 251 18.42 -25.56 -22.63
CA GLY A 251 18.71 -26.88 -23.21
C GLY A 251 18.68 -28.05 -22.23
N THR A 252 18.50 -27.83 -20.92
CA THR A 252 18.25 -28.92 -19.96
C THR A 252 16.79 -29.40 -20.03
N ARG A 253 16.58 -30.72 -20.05
CA ARG A 253 15.30 -31.35 -19.74
C ARG A 253 15.43 -32.04 -18.39
N GLY A 254 14.55 -31.70 -17.45
CA GLY A 254 14.68 -32.10 -16.06
C GLY A 254 15.86 -31.46 -15.35
N GLY A 255 16.19 -32.02 -14.19
CA GLY A 255 17.25 -31.62 -13.29
C GLY A 255 16.74 -31.37 -11.87
N VAL A 256 17.66 -30.96 -11.01
CA VAL A 256 17.33 -30.44 -9.68
C VAL A 256 18.15 -29.17 -9.47
N ARG A 257 17.53 -28.15 -8.90
CA ARG A 257 18.22 -26.95 -8.44
C ARG A 257 18.31 -26.99 -6.92
N VAL A 258 19.52 -26.92 -6.41
CA VAL A 258 19.80 -26.87 -4.99
C VAL A 258 20.46 -25.53 -4.65
N SER A 259 19.90 -24.85 -3.66
CA SER A 259 20.56 -23.73 -2.99
C SER A 259 21.18 -24.26 -1.71
N GLU A 260 22.51 -24.24 -1.62
CA GLU A 260 23.26 -24.70 -0.45
C GLU A 260 24.17 -23.56 0.03
N HIS A 261 24.17 -23.31 1.34
CA HIS A 261 25.08 -22.35 1.97
C HIS A 261 26.30 -23.10 2.49
N PHE A 262 27.48 -22.80 1.94
CA PHE A 262 28.74 -23.38 2.39
C PHE A 262 29.37 -22.47 3.44
N PRO A 263 29.33 -22.82 4.74
CA PRO A 263 30.03 -22.05 5.75
C PRO A 263 31.55 -22.26 5.53
N VAL A 264 32.26 -21.18 5.22
CA VAL A 264 33.72 -21.18 5.01
C VAL A 264 34.49 -21.15 6.32
#